data_AF-A0A819ZHY6-F1
#
_entry.id   AF-A0A819ZHY6-F1
#
_cell.length_a   1.000
_cell.length_b   1.000
_cell.length_c   1.000
_cell.angle_alpha   90.00
_cell.angle_beta   90.00
_cell.angle_gamma   90.00
#
_symmetry.space_group_name_H-M   'P 1'
#
loop_
_entity.id
_entity.type
_entity.pdbx_description
1 polymer ?
#
loop_
_entity_poly.entity_id
_entity_poly.type
_entity_poly.pdbx_seq_one_letter_code
_entity_poly.pdbx_strand_id
1 'polypeptide(L)'
;MMRSGGWFSINNVLDAHSEDELNNYAVTDIKFHEFLLDLNRLEALDNTIMIVVADHGLHGHDWKELWREFDQRNPLLHVLVGKNVLEFDDIIENLKANSDKLVTHGDIYMTIASFSETALPLQLPNTVNLFTEQISINRTCQTAGIPDEWCNCWVPKPCIDAE
;
A
#
# COMPACT_ATOMS: atom_id res chain seq x y z
N MET A 1 12.07 -13.86 -28.70
CA MET A 1 10.69 -14.29 -28.45
C MET A 1 10.40 -14.07 -26.96
N MET A 2 9.85 -12.90 -26.61
CA MET A 2 9.37 -12.63 -25.26
C MET A 2 8.21 -13.58 -25.00
N ARG A 3 8.36 -14.47 -24.01
CA ARG A 3 7.26 -15.31 -23.57
C ARG A 3 6.20 -14.40 -22.97
N SER A 4 4.95 -14.62 -23.36
CA SER A 4 3.74 -14.06 -22.78
C SER A 4 3.71 -14.29 -21.26
N GLY A 5 4.31 -13.39 -20.48
CA GLY A 5 4.09 -13.27 -19.05
C GLY A 5 2.84 -12.43 -18.81
N GLY A 6 2.00 -12.83 -17.87
CA GLY A 6 0.71 -12.19 -17.63
C GLY A 6 0.83 -10.68 -17.44
N TRP A 7 -0.15 -9.94 -17.99
CA TRP A 7 -0.25 -8.47 -17.88
C TRP A 7 -0.49 -8.00 -16.43
N PHE A 8 -0.86 -8.90 -15.52
CA PHE A 8 -1.22 -8.63 -14.14
C PHE A 8 -1.00 -9.88 -13.27
N SER A 9 -0.50 -9.72 -12.05
CA SER A 9 -0.29 -10.81 -11.07
C SER A 9 -0.66 -10.32 -9.67
N ILE A 10 -1.37 -11.15 -8.91
CA ILE A 10 -1.61 -10.97 -7.47
C ILE A 10 -1.02 -12.18 -6.76
N ASN A 11 -0.18 -11.91 -5.76
CA ASN A 11 0.37 -12.93 -4.88
C ASN A 11 -0.06 -12.58 -3.45
N ASN A 12 -0.59 -13.56 -2.72
CA ASN A 12 -1.01 -13.38 -1.33
C ASN A 12 -0.06 -14.17 -0.42
N VAL A 13 0.46 -13.52 0.61
CA VAL A 13 1.34 -14.12 1.61
C VAL A 13 0.58 -14.23 2.93
N LEU A 14 0.35 -15.45 3.43
CA LEU A 14 -0.53 -15.72 4.57
C LEU A 14 0.22 -16.16 5.85
N ASP A 15 1.56 -16.13 5.86
CA ASP A 15 2.37 -16.70 6.96
C ASP A 15 2.28 -15.91 8.29
N ALA A 16 1.71 -14.70 8.31
CA ALA A 16 1.68 -13.81 9.48
C ALA A 16 0.65 -14.15 10.58
N HIS A 17 -0.16 -15.21 10.43
CA HIS A 17 -1.29 -15.51 11.35
C HIS A 17 -1.09 -16.76 12.24
N SER A 18 0.13 -17.20 12.52
CA SER A 18 0.37 -18.39 13.36
C SER A 18 1.13 -18.11 14.66
N GLU A 19 1.09 -19.04 15.60
CA GLU A 19 1.54 -18.88 17.00
C GLU A 19 3.04 -18.48 17.17
N ASP A 20 3.85 -18.59 16.11
CA ASP A 20 5.28 -18.19 16.08
C ASP A 20 5.52 -17.00 15.14
N GLU A 21 4.80 -15.90 15.38
CA GLU A 21 4.78 -14.69 14.54
C GLU A 21 6.18 -14.20 14.15
N LEU A 22 7.12 -14.12 15.12
CA LEU A 22 8.48 -13.62 14.88
C LEU A 22 9.27 -14.49 13.88
N ASN A 23 9.17 -15.81 14.02
CA ASN A 23 9.83 -16.73 13.09
C ASN A 23 9.15 -16.68 11.72
N ASN A 24 7.83 -16.54 11.66
CA ASN A 24 7.11 -16.42 10.39
C ASN A 24 7.43 -15.11 9.66
N TYR A 25 7.60 -14.00 10.37
CA TYR A 25 8.05 -12.75 9.78
C TYR A 25 9.45 -12.92 9.17
N ALA A 26 10.38 -13.55 9.89
CA ALA A 26 11.73 -13.81 9.38
C ALA A 26 11.73 -14.73 8.16
N VAL A 27 10.94 -15.80 8.18
CA VAL A 27 10.81 -16.73 7.05
C VAL A 27 10.15 -16.04 5.85
N THR A 28 9.12 -15.22 6.09
CA THR A 28 8.44 -14.45 5.04
C THR A 28 9.38 -13.44 4.40
N ASP A 29 10.17 -12.72 5.21
CA ASP A 29 11.17 -11.77 4.73
C ASP A 29 12.21 -12.45 3.84
N ILE A 30 12.75 -13.61 4.26
CA ILE A 30 13.70 -14.40 3.45
C ILE A 30 13.08 -14.80 2.11
N LYS A 31 11.86 -15.39 2.11
CA LYS A 31 11.18 -15.80 0.89
C LYS A 31 10.88 -14.61 -0.04
N PHE A 32 10.46 -13.48 0.53
CA PHE A 32 10.17 -12.28 -0.23
C PHE A 32 11.45 -11.66 -0.83
N HIS A 33 12.54 -11.65 -0.07
CA HIS A 33 13.86 -11.23 -0.55
C HIS A 33 14.34 -12.11 -1.71
N GLU A 34 14.27 -13.43 -1.58
CA GLU A 34 14.63 -14.39 -2.64
C GLU A 34 13.76 -14.18 -3.90
N PHE A 35 12.45 -13.97 -3.72
CA PHE A 35 11.54 -13.67 -4.82
C PHE A 35 11.92 -12.38 -5.56
N LEU A 36 12.23 -11.29 -4.84
CA LEU A 36 12.67 -10.04 -5.45
C LEU A 36 14.00 -10.19 -6.18
N LEU A 37 14.95 -10.94 -5.62
CA LEU A 37 16.23 -11.24 -6.28
C LEU A 37 16.03 -12.01 -7.59
N ASP A 38 15.13 -13.00 -7.59
CA ASP A 38 14.80 -13.76 -8.79
C ASP A 38 14.14 -12.89 -9.87
N LEU A 39 13.17 -12.04 -9.50
CA LEU A 39 12.55 -11.11 -10.43
C LEU A 39 13.56 -10.12 -11.01
N ASN A 40 14.48 -9.62 -10.19
CA ASN A 40 15.53 -8.72 -10.63
C ASN A 40 16.52 -9.43 -11.58
N ARG A 41 16.96 -10.64 -11.25
CA ARG A 41 17.85 -11.46 -12.10
C ARG A 41 17.25 -11.78 -13.46
N LEU A 42 15.94 -11.94 -13.51
CA LEU A 42 15.18 -12.19 -14.74
C LEU A 42 14.81 -10.90 -15.51
N GLU A 43 15.25 -9.73 -15.03
CA GLU A 43 14.89 -8.41 -15.59
C GLU A 43 13.36 -8.15 -15.61
N ALA A 44 12.60 -8.93 -14.83
CA ALA A 44 11.14 -8.84 -14.78
C ALA A 44 10.66 -7.57 -14.09
N LEU A 45 11.49 -6.93 -13.26
CA LEU A 45 11.15 -5.67 -12.59
C LEU A 45 11.31 -4.44 -13.48
N ASP A 46 12.06 -4.52 -14.58
CA ASP A 46 12.42 -3.32 -15.37
C ASP A 46 11.22 -2.57 -15.94
N ASN A 47 10.18 -3.31 -16.34
CA ASN A 47 8.94 -2.79 -16.94
C ASN A 47 7.73 -2.98 -16.01
N THR A 48 7.96 -3.13 -14.71
CA THR A 48 6.91 -3.50 -13.74
C THR A 48 6.74 -2.40 -12.70
N ILE A 49 5.48 -2.10 -12.35
CA ILE A 49 5.15 -1.44 -11.09
C ILE A 49 4.71 -2.53 -10.12
N MET A 50 5.40 -2.67 -9.00
CA MET A 50 5.04 -3.60 -7.94
C MET A 50 4.47 -2.82 -6.76
N ILE A 51 3.25 -3.18 -6.35
CA ILE A 51 2.58 -2.63 -5.18
C ILE A 51 2.59 -3.72 -4.11
N VAL A 52 3.28 -3.46 -3.01
CA VAL A 52 3.26 -4.30 -1.81
C VAL A 52 2.32 -3.63 -0.82
N VAL A 53 1.23 -4.30 -0.51
CA VAL A 53 0.16 -3.74 0.32
C VAL A 53 -0.27 -4.76 1.37
N ALA A 54 -0.52 -4.29 2.59
CA ALA A 54 -1.20 -5.07 3.61
C ALA A 54 -2.68 -4.68 3.68
N ASP A 55 -3.52 -5.60 4.14
CA ASP A 55 -4.93 -5.33 4.45
C ASP A 55 -5.10 -4.51 5.73
N HIS A 56 -4.22 -4.72 6.70
CA HIS A 56 -4.11 -3.96 7.95
C HIS A 56 -2.64 -3.78 8.37
N GLY A 57 -2.36 -2.91 9.35
CA GLY A 57 -1.03 -2.82 9.97
C GLY A 57 -0.84 -3.86 11.07
N LEU A 58 0.07 -3.66 12.02
CA LEU A 58 0.32 -4.68 13.04
C LEU A 58 -0.92 -4.88 13.92
N HIS A 59 -1.42 -6.12 13.95
CA HIS A 59 -2.54 -6.53 14.78
C HIS A 59 -2.04 -7.51 15.84
N GLY A 60 -2.45 -7.34 17.09
CA GLY A 60 -2.06 -8.23 18.19
C GLY A 60 -3.20 -8.43 19.19
N HIS A 61 -3.17 -9.55 19.90
CA HIS A 61 -4.28 -9.99 20.77
C HIS A 61 -4.47 -9.18 22.08
N ASP A 62 -3.54 -8.29 22.47
CA ASP A 62 -3.69 -7.44 23.67
C ASP A 62 -3.97 -5.97 23.29
N TRP A 63 -5.26 -5.64 23.22
CA TRP A 63 -5.80 -4.33 22.88
C TRP A 63 -5.64 -3.25 23.95
N LYS A 64 -4.93 -3.53 25.04
CA LYS A 64 -4.79 -2.57 26.15
C LYS A 64 -3.98 -1.32 25.79
N GLU A 65 -3.26 -1.36 24.68
CA GLU A 65 -2.41 -0.26 24.24
C GLU A 65 -3.02 0.48 23.05
N LEU A 66 -3.44 1.74 23.26
CA LEU A 66 -4.07 2.59 22.24
C LEU A 66 -3.24 2.72 20.95
N TRP A 67 -1.92 2.60 21.02
CA TRP A 67 -1.05 2.66 19.84
C TRP A 67 -1.25 1.48 18.88
N ARG A 68 -1.73 0.33 19.37
CA ARG A 68 -2.00 -0.86 18.54
C ARG A 68 -3.25 -0.72 17.68
N GLU A 69 -4.27 -0.05 18.19
CA GLU A 69 -5.47 0.32 17.40
C GLU A 69 -5.10 1.22 16.23
N PHE A 70 -4.19 2.17 16.45
CA PHE A 70 -3.67 3.03 15.39
C PHE A 70 -2.82 2.24 14.39
N ASP A 71 -1.96 1.35 14.87
CA ASP A 71 -1.08 0.56 13.98
C ASP A 71 -1.89 -0.41 13.11
N GLN A 72 -2.89 -1.08 13.67
CA GLN A 72 -3.80 -1.93 12.88
C GLN A 72 -4.51 -1.16 11.75
N ARG A 73 -4.86 0.11 11.99
CA ARG A 73 -5.51 0.99 11.01
C ARG A 73 -4.51 1.65 10.06
N ASN A 74 -3.23 1.30 10.13
CA ASN A 74 -2.18 1.81 9.27
C ASN A 74 -1.55 0.68 8.43
N PRO A 75 -2.17 0.28 7.31
CA PRO A 75 -1.64 -0.76 6.47
C PRO A 75 -0.31 -0.35 5.82
N LEU A 76 0.56 -1.34 5.62
CA LEU A 76 1.75 -1.19 4.80
C LEU A 76 1.36 -0.84 3.35
N LEU A 77 2.04 0.15 2.77
CA LEU A 77 2.00 0.41 1.33
C LEU A 77 3.40 0.78 0.83
N HIS A 78 3.94 -0.03 -0.06
CA HIS A 78 5.14 0.29 -0.84
C HIS A 78 4.86 0.17 -2.33
N VAL A 79 5.31 1.17 -3.09
CA VAL A 79 5.25 1.16 -4.55
C VAL A 79 6.68 1.16 -5.08
N LEU A 80 7.05 0.09 -5.76
CA LEU A 80 8.33 -0.07 -6.44
C LEU A 80 8.11 0.17 -7.94
N VAL A 81 8.89 1.07 -8.52
CA VAL A 81 8.76 1.44 -9.93
C VAL A 81 10.00 0.97 -10.70
N GLY A 82 9.78 0.13 -11.70
CA GLY A 82 10.80 -0.41 -12.59
C GLY A 82 11.56 0.67 -13.36
N LYS A 83 12.82 0.41 -13.68
CA LYS A 83 13.71 1.42 -14.28
C LYS A 83 13.21 2.00 -15.60
N ASN A 84 12.51 1.21 -16.42
CA ASN A 84 11.96 1.69 -17.69
C ASN A 84 10.62 2.42 -17.50
N VAL A 85 9.94 2.21 -16.37
CA VAL A 85 8.73 2.97 -16.00
C VAL A 85 9.10 4.36 -15.48
N LEU A 86 10.33 4.55 -14.99
CA LEU A 86 10.83 5.87 -14.58
C LEU A 86 10.88 6.89 -15.73
N GLU A 87 10.79 6.46 -17.00
CA GLU A 87 10.73 7.35 -18.16
C GLU A 87 9.40 8.13 -18.26
N PHE A 88 8.37 7.74 -17.50
CA PHE A 88 7.09 8.44 -17.43
C PHE A 88 7.10 9.48 -16.29
N ASP A 89 7.70 10.64 -16.55
CA ASP A 89 7.91 11.71 -15.55
C ASP A 89 6.65 12.08 -14.75
N ASP A 90 5.49 12.19 -15.43
CA ASP A 90 4.21 12.55 -14.79
C ASP A 90 3.79 11.54 -13.71
N ILE A 91 3.96 10.24 -13.97
CA ILE A 91 3.62 9.17 -13.01
C ILE A 91 4.53 9.26 -11.78
N ILE A 92 5.83 9.48 -12.01
CA ILE A 92 6.82 9.57 -10.94
C ILE A 92 6.60 10.81 -10.09
N GLU A 93 6.27 11.95 -10.71
CA GLU A 93 5.96 13.18 -9.99
C GLU A 93 4.75 12.99 -9.08
N ASN A 94 3.67 12.40 -9.60
CA ASN A 94 2.46 12.14 -8.83
C ASN A 94 2.73 11.16 -7.68
N LEU A 95 3.44 10.06 -7.92
CA LEU A 95 3.79 9.10 -6.86
C LEU A 95 4.67 9.73 -5.77
N LYS A 96 5.62 10.59 -6.13
CA LYS A 96 6.44 11.33 -5.16
C LYS A 96 5.59 12.31 -4.35
N ALA A 97 4.72 13.08 -5.01
CA ALA A 97 3.83 14.04 -4.36
C ALA A 97 2.81 13.37 -3.41
N ASN A 98 2.44 12.12 -3.71
CA ASN A 98 1.50 11.33 -2.92
C ASN A 98 2.14 10.52 -1.80
N SER A 99 3.48 10.39 -1.77
CA SER A 99 4.19 9.49 -0.86
C SER A 99 4.06 9.84 0.64
N ASP A 100 3.73 11.10 0.96
CA ASP A 100 3.52 11.62 2.31
C ASP A 100 2.05 11.98 2.58
N LYS A 101 1.11 11.48 1.75
CA LYS A 101 -0.31 11.80 1.82
C LYS A 101 -1.15 10.60 2.27
N LEU A 102 -2.37 10.89 2.73
CA LEU A 102 -3.34 9.87 3.12
C LEU A 102 -3.84 9.11 1.87
N VAL A 103 -3.30 7.91 1.65
CA VAL A 103 -3.70 6.96 0.60
C VAL A 103 -4.62 5.90 1.19
N THR A 104 -5.63 5.49 0.42
CA THR A 104 -6.59 4.43 0.77
C THR A 104 -6.49 3.26 -0.20
N HIS A 105 -6.97 2.07 0.20
CA HIS A 105 -7.13 0.95 -0.75
C HIS A 105 -8.05 1.30 -1.93
N GLY A 106 -8.98 2.24 -1.74
CA GLY A 106 -9.80 2.76 -2.83
C GLY A 106 -8.97 3.49 -3.90
N ASP A 107 -7.97 4.27 -3.49
CA ASP A 107 -7.05 4.94 -4.42
C ASP A 107 -6.16 3.91 -5.16
N ILE A 108 -5.71 2.87 -4.46
CA ILE A 108 -4.97 1.75 -5.08
C ILE A 108 -5.82 1.05 -6.14
N TYR A 109 -7.07 0.70 -5.79
CA TYR A 109 -8.01 0.09 -6.72
C TYR A 109 -8.25 0.99 -7.94
N MET A 110 -8.48 2.29 -7.73
CA MET A 110 -8.64 3.25 -8.82
C MET A 110 -7.44 3.32 -9.74
N THR A 111 -6.24 3.31 -9.16
CA THR A 111 -4.98 3.32 -9.90
C THR A 111 -4.84 2.07 -10.76
N ILE A 112 -5.06 0.89 -10.20
CA ILE A 112 -4.99 -0.40 -10.94
C ILE A 112 -6.09 -0.50 -11.99
N ALA A 113 -7.31 -0.11 -11.65
CA ALA A 113 -8.46 -0.16 -12.55
C ALA A 113 -8.28 0.73 -13.79
N SER A 114 -7.51 1.82 -13.67
CA SER A 114 -7.24 2.74 -14.77
C SER A 114 -6.50 2.11 -15.96
N PHE A 115 -5.83 0.96 -15.76
CA PHE A 115 -5.19 0.19 -16.84
C PHE A 115 -6.18 -0.63 -17.67
N SER A 116 -7.41 -0.81 -17.19
CA SER A 116 -8.43 -1.56 -17.92
C SER A 116 -9.12 -0.66 -18.94
N GLU A 117 -8.92 -0.95 -20.23
CA GLU A 117 -9.64 -0.28 -21.33
C GLU A 117 -11.17 -0.47 -21.28
N THR A 118 -11.63 -1.49 -20.53
CA THR A 118 -13.05 -1.86 -20.40
C THR A 118 -13.68 -1.41 -19.09
N ALA A 119 -12.89 -0.88 -18.16
CA ALA A 119 -13.42 -0.20 -17.00
C ALA A 119 -14.09 1.09 -17.50
N LEU A 120 -15.42 1.05 -17.68
CA LEU A 120 -16.29 2.23 -17.73
C LEU A 120 -15.77 3.27 -16.72
N PRO A 121 -15.84 4.59 -17.01
CA PRO A 121 -15.17 5.62 -16.20
C PRO A 121 -15.54 5.40 -14.74
N LEU A 122 -14.59 4.79 -14.02
CA LEU A 122 -14.88 4.16 -12.75
C LEU A 122 -14.73 5.29 -11.75
N GLN A 123 -15.70 6.21 -11.72
CA GLN A 123 -15.70 7.28 -10.74
C GLN A 123 -16.20 6.72 -9.43
N LEU A 124 -15.30 6.06 -8.70
CA LEU A 124 -15.52 5.83 -7.29
C LEU A 124 -15.45 7.18 -6.57
N PRO A 125 -16.46 7.53 -5.75
CA PRO A 125 -16.38 8.72 -4.92
C PRO A 125 -15.20 8.64 -3.95
N ASN A 126 -14.59 9.78 -3.66
CA ASN A 126 -13.55 9.93 -2.62
C ASN A 126 -12.25 9.18 -2.89
N THR A 127 -12.02 8.75 -4.13
CA THR A 127 -10.77 8.09 -4.54
C THR A 127 -10.04 8.91 -5.59
N VAL A 128 -8.74 8.68 -5.72
CA VAL A 128 -7.87 9.26 -6.75
C VAL A 128 -7.07 8.19 -7.46
N ASN A 129 -6.70 8.45 -8.71
CA ASN A 129 -5.70 7.66 -9.42
C ASN A 129 -4.30 8.20 -9.09
N LEU A 130 -3.51 7.42 -8.36
CA LEU A 130 -2.17 7.80 -7.87
C LEU A 130 -1.15 8.05 -8.99
N PHE A 131 -1.43 7.58 -10.22
CA PHE A 131 -0.55 7.79 -11.37
C PHE A 131 -0.88 9.07 -12.15
N THR A 132 -2.10 9.57 -12.06
CA THR A 132 -2.56 10.73 -12.85
C THR A 132 -2.95 11.93 -12.02
N GLU A 133 -3.09 11.77 -10.70
CA GLU A 133 -3.60 12.81 -9.79
C GLU A 133 -2.72 12.94 -8.55
N GLN A 134 -2.64 14.16 -8.02
CA GLN A 134 -2.02 14.47 -6.74
C GLN A 134 -3.08 14.60 -5.65
N ILE A 135 -2.85 13.93 -4.53
CA ILE A 135 -3.69 14.01 -3.35
C ILE A 135 -3.56 15.40 -2.74
N SER A 136 -4.69 16.06 -2.52
CA SER A 136 -4.76 17.33 -1.82
C SER A 136 -4.12 17.22 -0.42
N ILE A 137 -3.28 18.19 -0.07
CA ILE A 137 -2.73 18.34 1.29
C ILE A 137 -3.81 18.47 2.36
N ASN A 138 -5.01 18.89 1.98
CA ASN A 138 -6.16 19.04 2.88
C ASN A 138 -7.07 17.80 2.90
N ARG A 139 -6.65 16.66 2.31
CA ARG A 139 -7.43 15.42 2.34
C ARG A 139 -7.56 14.95 3.79
N THR A 140 -8.80 14.82 4.24
CA THR A 140 -9.19 14.26 5.53
C THR A 140 -9.77 12.85 5.36
N CYS A 141 -9.92 12.09 6.45
CA CYS A 141 -10.64 10.81 6.45
C CYS A 141 -12.03 10.94 5.81
N GLN A 142 -12.78 11.99 6.14
CA GLN A 142 -14.11 12.22 5.59
C GLN A 142 -14.08 12.42 4.06
N THR A 143 -13.16 13.23 3.55
CA THR A 143 -13.00 13.44 2.09
C THR A 143 -12.40 12.24 1.37
N ALA A 144 -11.79 11.31 2.12
CA ALA A 144 -11.28 10.04 1.64
C ALA A 144 -12.30 8.90 1.77
N GLY A 145 -13.52 9.18 2.27
CA GLY A 145 -14.55 8.17 2.50
C GLY A 145 -14.25 7.17 3.62
N ILE A 146 -13.30 7.48 4.51
CA ILE A 146 -12.94 6.65 5.67
C ILE A 146 -13.93 6.95 6.80
N PRO A 147 -14.66 5.94 7.33
CA PRO A 147 -15.53 6.12 8.49
C PRO A 147 -14.75 6.59 9.73
N ASP A 148 -15.40 7.35 10.61
CA ASP A 148 -14.78 7.94 11.80
C ASP A 148 -14.13 6.88 12.70
N GLU A 149 -14.75 5.71 12.82
CA GLU A 149 -14.25 4.59 13.61
C GLU A 149 -12.96 3.97 13.06
N TRP A 150 -12.66 4.16 11.76
CA TRP A 150 -11.45 3.65 11.10
C TRP A 150 -10.41 4.74 10.81
N CYS A 151 -10.76 6.00 11.05
CA CYS A 151 -9.85 7.11 10.83
C CYS A 151 -8.66 7.04 11.79
N ASN A 152 -7.45 7.09 11.24
CA ASN A 152 -6.20 6.97 12.00
C ASN A 152 -5.67 8.33 12.48
N CYS A 153 -6.52 9.12 13.14
CA CYS A 153 -6.12 10.41 13.70
C CYS A 153 -5.39 10.23 15.03
N TRP A 154 -4.07 10.46 15.03
CA TRP A 154 -3.33 10.56 16.28
C TRP A 154 -3.68 11.87 17.00
N VAL A 155 -4.43 11.77 18.08
CA VAL A 155 -4.53 12.86 19.06
C VAL A 155 -3.61 12.47 20.22
N PRO A 156 -2.42 13.09 20.36
CA PRO A 156 -1.63 12.89 21.57
C PRO A 156 -2.49 13.29 22.77
N LYS A 157 -2.79 12.33 23.66
CA LYS A 157 -3.21 12.70 25.01
C LYS A 157 -2.02 13.41 25.65
N PRO A 158 -2.18 14.60 26.25
CA PRO A 158 -1.14 15.14 27.10
C PRO A 158 -0.82 14.08 28.16
N CYS A 159 0.47 13.76 28.34
CA CYS A 159 0.91 13.06 29.53
C CYS A 159 0.53 13.94 30.72
N ILE A 160 -0.57 13.62 31.38
CA ILE A 160 -0.82 14.10 32.73
C ILE A 160 0.10 13.22 33.57
N ASP A 161 1.25 13.78 33.94
CA ASP A 161 2.10 13.16 34.96
C ASP A 161 1.21 12.91 36.18
N ALA A 162 1.00 11.63 36.51
CA ALA A 162 0.24 11.24 37.69
C ALA A 162 1.03 11.67 38.93
N GLU A 163 0.41 12.52 39.75
CA GLU A 163 0.81 12.78 41.15
C GLU A 163 0.72 11.50 41.99
#